data_AF-A0A379JZW7-F1
#
_entry.id   AF-A0A379JZW7-F1
#
_cell.length_a   1.000
_cell.length_b   1.000
_cell.length_c   1.000
_cell.angle_alpha   90.00
_cell.angle_beta   90.00
_cell.angle_gamma   90.00
#
_symmetry.space_group_name_H-M   'P 1'
#
loop_
_entity.id
_entity.type
_entity.pdbx_description
1 polymer ?
#
loop_
_entity_poly.entity_id
_entity_poly.type
_entity_poly.pdbx_seq_one_letter_code
_entity_poly.pdbx_strand_id
1 'polypeptide(L)'
;MDMKKIAVVIAALIASFSVSACPVQECAPGDFAAALAAQQEKAALTQRGIAWLEEQRNLKNPVEFVQHGGWVVAKLAIAMLEAENRALRRALETGEEPDYTSVRQLPTFAALSDAMNSDLLQVFVTGRMPQTDHFERRLQVSVERSLIEEAGEKLGQPRKPHRIIE
;
A
#
# COMPACT_ATOMS: atom_id res chain seq x y z
N MET A 1 3.13 15.44 50.06
CA MET A 1 1.65 15.28 50.05
C MET A 1 1.36 13.85 50.48
N ASP A 2 0.57 13.65 51.52
CA ASP A 2 0.36 12.35 52.18
C ASP A 2 -0.41 11.38 51.26
N MET A 3 0.06 10.15 51.08
CA MET A 3 -0.50 9.17 50.12
C MET A 3 -2.00 8.93 50.32
N LYS A 4 -2.48 9.02 51.55
CA LYS A 4 -3.91 8.88 51.89
C LYS A 4 -4.76 10.00 51.29
N LYS A 5 -4.23 11.23 51.22
CA LYS A 5 -4.92 12.37 50.61
C LYS A 5 -4.98 12.23 49.08
N ILE A 6 -3.93 11.67 48.47
CA ILE A 6 -3.91 11.39 47.03
C ILE A 6 -4.94 10.31 46.68
N ALA A 7 -5.05 9.25 47.47
CA ALA A 7 -6.05 8.19 47.26
C ALA A 7 -7.50 8.72 47.39
N VAL A 8 -7.75 9.62 48.33
CA VAL A 8 -9.09 10.25 48.50
C VAL A 8 -9.42 11.18 47.33
N VAL A 9 -8.45 11.94 46.82
CA VAL A 9 -8.66 12.80 45.65
C VAL A 9 -8.92 11.97 44.39
N ILE A 10 -8.21 10.86 44.19
CA ILE A 10 -8.43 9.93 43.08
C ILE A 10 -9.80 9.25 43.19
N ALA A 11 -10.17 8.78 44.38
CA ALA A 11 -11.49 8.18 44.61
C ALA A 11 -12.62 9.19 44.40
N ALA A 12 -12.44 10.44 44.82
CA ALA A 12 -13.39 11.53 44.57
C ALA A 12 -13.49 11.90 43.09
N LEU A 13 -12.37 11.88 42.35
CA LEU A 13 -12.37 12.08 40.89
C LEU A 13 -13.11 10.95 40.17
N ILE A 14 -12.84 9.69 40.52
CA ILE A 14 -13.53 8.52 39.95
C ILE A 14 -15.03 8.53 40.29
N ALA A 15 -15.40 8.89 41.53
CA ALA A 15 -16.79 9.04 41.95
C ALA A 15 -17.50 10.26 41.33
N SER A 16 -16.75 11.29 40.91
CA SER A 16 -17.32 12.45 40.20
C SER A 16 -17.65 12.16 38.73
N PHE A 17 -17.09 11.08 38.15
CA PHE A 17 -17.48 10.56 36.85
C PHE A 17 -18.69 9.60 36.92
N SER A 18 -19.17 9.24 38.11
CA SER A 18 -20.44 8.52 38.27
C SER A 18 -21.63 9.46 38.40
N VAL A 19 -21.80 10.34 37.42
CA VAL A 19 -23.11 10.90 37.09
C VAL A 19 -23.77 9.91 36.13
N SER A 20 -24.66 9.08 36.70
CA SER A 20 -25.61 8.23 35.97
C SER A 20 -25.09 7.64 34.67
N ALA A 21 -24.24 6.61 34.76
CA ALA A 21 -24.04 5.73 33.63
C ALA A 21 -25.36 4.99 33.37
N CYS A 22 -26.22 5.55 32.51
CA CYS A 22 -27.01 4.67 31.67
C CYS A 22 -26.04 3.64 31.09
N PRO A 23 -26.28 2.33 31.19
CA PRO A 23 -25.62 1.41 30.27
C PRO A 23 -25.85 1.96 28.86
N VAL A 24 -24.82 1.95 28.01
CA VAL A 24 -24.83 2.60 26.68
C VAL A 24 -26.02 2.14 25.80
N GLN A 25 -26.64 1.00 26.13
CA GLN A 25 -27.90 0.54 25.54
C GLN A 25 -29.14 1.42 25.83
N GLU A 26 -29.17 2.19 26.91
CA GLU A 26 -30.37 2.92 27.38
C GLU A 26 -30.34 4.43 27.10
N CYS A 27 -29.16 4.98 26.77
CA CYS A 27 -28.96 6.42 26.58
C CYS A 27 -28.83 6.86 25.12
N ALA A 28 -29.03 5.96 24.14
CA ALA A 28 -29.01 6.29 22.71
C ALA A 28 -30.39 6.02 22.07
N PRO A 29 -31.03 7.01 21.42
CA PRO A 29 -32.30 6.81 20.74
C PRO A 29 -32.06 6.00 19.45
N GLY A 30 -32.63 4.80 19.39
CA GLY A 30 -32.76 4.00 18.15
C GLY A 30 -31.46 3.39 17.61
N ASP A 31 -31.52 2.09 17.29
CA ASP A 31 -30.58 1.37 16.43
C ASP A 31 -29.10 1.24 16.85
N PHE A 32 -28.72 1.49 18.10
CA PHE A 32 -27.34 1.22 18.55
C PHE A 32 -26.95 -0.27 18.41
N ALA A 33 -27.86 -1.19 18.73
CA ALA A 33 -27.62 -2.63 18.55
C ALA A 33 -27.50 -3.02 17.06
N ALA A 34 -28.29 -2.39 16.19
CA ALA A 34 -28.20 -2.58 14.74
C ALA A 34 -26.90 -1.98 14.17
N ALA A 35 -26.48 -0.82 14.66
CA ALA A 35 -25.22 -0.17 14.30
C ALA A 35 -24.01 -0.99 14.76
N LEU A 36 -24.05 -1.55 15.98
CA LEU A 36 -23.01 -2.43 16.50
C LEU A 36 -22.93 -3.74 15.71
N ALA A 37 -24.07 -4.35 15.39
CA ALA A 37 -24.13 -5.56 14.56
C ALA A 37 -23.58 -5.29 13.15
N ALA A 38 -23.96 -4.17 12.52
CA ALA A 38 -23.44 -3.76 11.22
C ALA A 38 -21.92 -3.49 11.25
N GLN A 39 -21.41 -2.91 12.34
CA GLN A 39 -19.98 -2.69 12.52
C GLN A 39 -19.21 -4.01 12.70
N GLN A 40 -19.76 -4.97 13.43
CA GLN A 40 -19.19 -6.31 13.59
C GLN A 40 -19.22 -7.10 12.28
N GLU A 41 -20.32 -7.02 11.52
CA GLU A 41 -20.44 -7.63 10.21
C GLU A 41 -19.43 -7.04 9.22
N LYS A 42 -19.27 -5.71 9.19
CA LYS A 42 -18.23 -5.03 8.41
C LYS A 42 -16.84 -5.49 8.80
N ALA A 43 -16.54 -5.62 10.09
CA ALA A 43 -15.26 -6.13 10.56
C ALA A 43 -15.03 -7.58 10.12
N ALA A 44 -16.04 -8.45 10.21
CA ALA A 44 -15.96 -9.84 9.77
C ALA A 44 -15.76 -9.96 8.25
N LEU A 45 -16.46 -9.14 7.44
CA LEU A 45 -16.27 -9.06 6.00
C LEU A 45 -14.87 -8.55 5.64
N THR A 46 -14.38 -7.57 6.39
CA THR A 46 -13.01 -7.05 6.21
C THR A 46 -11.98 -8.14 6.51
N GLN A 47 -12.14 -8.89 7.60
CA GLN A 47 -11.25 -10.01 7.93
C GLN A 47 -11.30 -11.13 6.88
N ARG A 48 -12.49 -11.49 6.39
CA ARG A 48 -12.63 -12.46 5.29
C ARG A 48 -11.96 -11.96 4.02
N GLY A 49 -12.10 -10.68 3.70
CA GLY A 49 -11.43 -10.05 2.56
C GLY A 49 -9.90 -10.10 2.69
N ILE A 50 -9.37 -9.80 3.87
CA ILE A 50 -7.91 -9.90 4.15
C ILE A 50 -7.44 -11.35 3.99
N ALA A 51 -8.11 -12.32 4.60
CA ALA A 51 -7.74 -13.73 4.51
C ALA A 51 -7.79 -14.24 3.05
N TRP A 52 -8.81 -13.84 2.29
CA TRP A 52 -8.90 -14.18 0.86
C TRP A 52 -7.76 -13.56 0.06
N LEU A 53 -7.39 -12.31 0.33
CA LEU A 53 -6.24 -11.65 -0.32
C LEU A 53 -4.92 -12.34 0.03
N GLU A 54 -4.74 -12.79 1.27
CA GLU A 54 -3.57 -13.56 1.70
C GLU A 54 -3.49 -14.92 0.99
N GLU A 55 -4.64 -15.60 0.81
CA GLU A 55 -4.72 -16.86 0.09
C GLU A 55 -4.43 -16.68 -1.41
N GLN A 56 -4.97 -15.63 -2.04
CA GLN A 56 -4.64 -15.28 -3.43
C GLN A 56 -3.16 -14.91 -3.62
N ARG A 57 -2.50 -14.44 -2.55
CA ARG A 57 -1.07 -14.16 -2.53
C ARG A 57 -0.23 -15.38 -2.19
N ASN A 58 -0.79 -16.57 -1.97
CA ASN A 58 -0.03 -17.77 -1.64
C ASN A 58 0.56 -18.44 -2.90
N LEU A 59 1.62 -17.86 -3.45
CA LEU A 59 2.27 -18.28 -4.71
C LEU A 59 3.24 -19.47 -4.55
N LYS A 60 2.95 -20.41 -3.64
CA LYS A 60 3.77 -21.62 -3.45
C LYS A 60 3.59 -22.63 -4.58
N ASN A 61 2.52 -22.51 -5.36
CA ASN A 61 2.32 -23.28 -6.57
C ASN A 61 3.07 -22.59 -7.73
N PRO A 62 3.99 -23.28 -8.42
CA PRO A 62 4.72 -22.70 -9.56
C PRO A 62 3.82 -22.14 -10.65
N VAL A 63 2.65 -22.74 -10.90
CA VAL A 63 1.71 -22.27 -11.94
C VAL A 63 1.10 -20.92 -11.56
N GLU A 64 0.64 -20.79 -10.31
CA GLU A 64 0.10 -19.53 -9.78
C GLU A 64 1.18 -18.44 -9.75
N PHE A 65 2.42 -18.82 -9.40
CA PHE A 65 3.56 -17.91 -9.46
C PHE A 65 3.84 -17.39 -10.88
N VAL A 66 3.82 -18.26 -11.90
CA VAL A 66 4.02 -17.82 -13.29
C VAL A 66 2.91 -16.88 -13.75
N GLN A 67 1.66 -17.17 -13.39
CA GLN A 67 0.52 -16.28 -13.66
C GLN A 67 0.69 -14.91 -13.00
N HIS A 68 1.07 -14.90 -11.72
CA HIS A 68 1.41 -13.68 -11.00
C HIS A 68 2.55 -12.91 -11.68
N GLY A 69 3.57 -13.63 -12.10
CA GLY A 69 4.67 -13.11 -12.89
C GLY A 69 4.21 -12.36 -14.14
N GLY A 70 3.32 -12.99 -14.93
CA GLY A 70 2.71 -12.35 -16.11
C GLY A 70 1.94 -11.06 -15.78
N TRP A 71 1.26 -11.03 -14.63
CA TRP A 71 0.60 -9.82 -14.14
C TRP A 71 1.59 -8.71 -13.76
N VAL A 72 2.71 -9.03 -13.11
CA VAL A 72 3.77 -8.06 -12.79
C VAL A 72 4.43 -7.52 -14.06
N VAL A 73 4.66 -8.37 -15.06
CA VAL A 73 5.14 -7.94 -16.39
C VAL A 73 4.17 -6.93 -17.01
N ALA A 74 2.87 -7.21 -16.98
CA ALA A 74 1.85 -6.31 -17.51
C ALA A 74 1.84 -4.96 -16.77
N LYS A 75 1.96 -4.97 -15.43
CA LYS A 75 2.09 -3.74 -14.63
C LYS A 75 3.29 -2.89 -15.04
N LEU A 76 4.46 -3.51 -15.21
CA LEU A 76 5.66 -2.80 -15.62
C LEU A 76 5.49 -2.18 -17.01
N ALA A 77 4.95 -2.96 -17.97
CA ALA A 77 4.70 -2.46 -19.32
C ALA A 77 3.72 -1.29 -19.33
N ILE A 78 2.63 -1.36 -18.56
CA ILE A 78 1.67 -0.26 -18.40
C ILE A 78 2.37 0.97 -17.81
N ALA A 79 3.14 0.81 -16.73
CA ALA A 79 3.85 1.91 -16.09
C ALA A 79 4.82 2.62 -17.06
N MET A 80 5.55 1.85 -17.90
CA MET A 80 6.43 2.40 -18.92
C MET A 80 5.65 3.18 -19.98
N LEU A 81 4.58 2.59 -20.52
CA LEU A 81 3.74 3.25 -21.51
C LEU A 81 3.09 4.52 -20.98
N GLU A 82 2.62 4.51 -19.73
CA GLU A 82 2.07 5.69 -19.09
C GLU A 82 3.12 6.79 -18.89
N ALA A 83 4.34 6.44 -18.49
CA ALA A 83 5.43 7.39 -18.35
C ALA A 83 5.86 7.99 -19.70
N GLU A 84 5.94 7.18 -20.75
CA GLU A 84 6.19 7.65 -22.11
C GLU A 84 5.06 8.57 -22.62
N ASN A 85 3.80 8.20 -22.37
CA ASN A 85 2.66 9.00 -22.78
C ASN A 85 2.67 10.37 -22.08
N ARG A 86 3.03 10.42 -20.79
CA ARG A 86 3.20 11.68 -20.06
C ARG A 86 4.32 12.55 -20.64
N ALA A 87 5.47 11.95 -20.96
CA ALA A 87 6.59 12.67 -21.59
C ALA A 87 6.19 13.28 -22.95
N LEU A 88 5.51 12.49 -23.79
CA LEU A 88 5.03 12.93 -25.10
C LEU A 88 3.97 14.02 -25.00
N ARG A 89 3.00 13.90 -24.07
CA ARG A 89 1.99 14.95 -23.85
C ARG A 89 2.63 16.27 -23.46
N ARG A 90 3.63 16.25 -22.58
CA ARG A 90 4.34 17.46 -22.19
C ARG A 90 5.10 18.09 -23.36
N ALA A 91 5.78 17.27 -24.17
CA ALA A 91 6.45 17.76 -25.38
C ALA A 91 5.47 18.48 -26.32
N LEU A 92 4.25 17.92 -26.48
CA LEU A 92 3.19 18.55 -27.27
C LEU A 92 2.68 19.86 -26.66
N GLU A 93 2.58 19.96 -25.33
CA GLU A 93 2.11 21.16 -24.63
C GLU A 93 3.15 22.29 -24.64
N THR A 94 4.44 21.97 -24.56
CA THR A 94 5.54 22.93 -24.39
C THR A 94 6.27 23.25 -25.70
N GLY A 95 6.17 22.36 -26.70
CA GLY A 95 6.98 22.42 -27.91
C GLY A 95 8.44 21.99 -27.72
N GLU A 96 8.81 21.51 -26.52
CA GLU A 96 10.15 21.00 -26.20
C GLU A 96 10.30 19.51 -26.56
N GLU A 97 11.53 19.00 -26.52
CA GLU A 97 11.78 17.57 -26.70
C GLU A 97 11.18 16.74 -25.55
N PRO A 98 10.69 15.52 -25.82
CA PRO A 98 10.11 14.65 -24.80
C PRO A 98 11.16 14.21 -23.76
N ASP A 99 10.89 14.54 -22.49
CA ASP A 99 11.71 14.12 -21.36
C ASP A 99 11.30 12.74 -20.83
N TYR A 100 12.09 11.72 -21.16
CA TYR A 100 11.89 10.34 -20.73
C TYR A 100 12.53 9.99 -19.37
N THR A 101 12.88 10.99 -18.54
CA THR A 101 13.45 10.75 -17.20
C THR A 101 12.55 9.86 -16.34
N SER A 102 11.23 10.06 -16.39
CA SER A 102 10.25 9.24 -15.66
C SER A 102 10.28 7.76 -16.05
N VAL A 103 10.55 7.46 -17.33
CA VAL A 103 10.69 6.08 -17.82
C VAL A 103 11.96 5.44 -17.26
N ARG A 104 13.06 6.20 -17.22
CA ARG A 104 14.37 5.73 -16.72
C ARG A 104 14.38 5.43 -15.21
N GLN A 105 13.37 5.90 -14.48
CA GLN A 105 13.21 5.63 -13.04
C GLN A 105 12.51 4.30 -12.76
N LEU A 106 11.85 3.72 -13.77
CA LEU A 106 11.19 2.43 -13.64
C LEU A 106 12.21 1.28 -13.67
N PRO A 107 11.96 0.18 -12.95
CA PRO A 107 12.77 -1.03 -13.07
C PRO A 107 12.80 -1.54 -14.53
N THR A 108 13.91 -2.17 -14.92
CA THR A 108 14.02 -2.76 -16.26
C THR A 108 13.36 -4.14 -16.32
N PHE A 109 13.01 -4.60 -17.52
CA PHE A 109 12.57 -5.99 -17.72
C PHE A 109 13.64 -7.02 -17.34
N ALA A 110 14.92 -6.67 -17.45
CA ALA A 110 16.02 -7.52 -16.98
C ALA A 110 15.96 -7.70 -15.45
N ALA A 111 15.81 -6.60 -14.69
CA ALA A 111 15.67 -6.65 -13.25
C ALA A 111 14.41 -7.45 -12.81
N LEU A 112 13.33 -7.37 -13.58
CA LEU A 112 12.14 -8.20 -13.37
C LEU A 112 12.44 -9.69 -13.61
N SER A 113 13.07 -10.01 -14.73
CA SER A 113 13.46 -11.37 -15.10
C SER A 113 14.33 -12.00 -14.02
N ASP A 114 15.33 -11.27 -13.52
CA ASP A 114 16.23 -11.77 -12.47
C ASP A 114 15.49 -12.03 -11.15
N ALA A 115 14.63 -11.09 -10.74
CA ALA A 115 13.80 -11.27 -9.54
C ALA A 115 12.86 -12.48 -9.68
N MET A 116 12.17 -12.59 -10.81
CA MET A 116 11.23 -13.68 -11.06
C MET A 116 11.92 -15.05 -11.18
N ASN A 117 13.07 -15.14 -11.82
CA ASN A 117 13.82 -16.40 -11.94
C ASN A 117 14.32 -16.87 -10.57
N SER A 118 14.83 -15.96 -9.74
CA SER A 118 15.24 -16.27 -8.37
C SER A 118 14.07 -16.82 -7.56
N ASP A 119 12.92 -16.14 -7.62
CA ASP A 119 11.71 -16.55 -6.90
C ASP A 119 11.12 -17.87 -7.44
N LEU A 120 11.13 -18.08 -8.75
CA LEU A 120 10.66 -19.33 -9.38
C LEU A 120 11.48 -20.52 -8.90
N LEU A 121 12.81 -20.37 -8.87
CA LEU A 121 13.72 -21.40 -8.34
C LEU A 121 13.43 -21.68 -6.87
N GLN A 122 13.18 -20.65 -6.06
CA GLN A 122 12.81 -20.83 -4.66
C GLN A 122 11.53 -21.63 -4.51
N VAL A 123 10.49 -21.33 -5.29
CA VAL A 123 9.22 -22.06 -5.27
C VAL A 123 9.42 -23.53 -5.65
N PHE A 124 10.12 -23.80 -6.75
CA PHE A 124 10.37 -25.17 -7.21
C PHE A 124 11.20 -26.00 -6.24
N VAL A 125 12.26 -25.42 -5.67
CA VAL A 125 13.22 -26.17 -4.83
C VAL A 125 12.71 -26.35 -3.41
N THR A 126 12.03 -25.34 -2.85
CA THR A 126 11.73 -25.30 -1.41
C THR A 126 10.24 -25.37 -1.08
N GLY A 127 9.35 -25.15 -2.06
CA GLY A 127 7.90 -25.01 -1.82
C GLY A 127 7.55 -23.82 -0.92
N ARG A 128 8.48 -22.87 -0.73
CA ARG A 128 8.27 -21.67 0.09
C ARG A 128 7.65 -20.56 -0.75
N MET A 129 7.00 -19.65 -0.03
CA MET A 129 6.46 -18.43 -0.61
C MET A 129 7.60 -17.60 -1.25
N PRO A 130 7.48 -17.19 -2.53
CA PRO A 130 8.45 -16.31 -3.19
C PRO A 130 8.36 -14.88 -2.67
N GLN A 131 9.40 -14.08 -2.90
CA GLN A 131 9.48 -12.70 -2.42
C GLN A 131 9.03 -11.66 -3.47
N THR A 132 7.94 -11.95 -4.18
CA THR A 132 7.41 -11.10 -5.28
C THR A 132 7.07 -9.68 -4.86
N ASP A 133 6.67 -9.51 -3.60
CA ASP A 133 6.35 -8.24 -2.96
C ASP A 133 7.47 -7.20 -3.09
N HIS A 134 8.74 -7.62 -3.09
CA HIS A 134 9.85 -6.67 -3.15
C HIS A 134 9.92 -5.96 -4.50
N PHE A 135 9.81 -6.69 -5.61
CA PHE A 135 9.83 -6.08 -6.93
C PHE A 135 8.61 -5.19 -7.15
N GLU A 136 7.42 -5.65 -6.74
CA GLU A 136 6.20 -4.85 -6.86
C GLU A 136 6.27 -3.54 -6.07
N ARG A 137 6.78 -3.58 -4.83
CA ARG A 137 7.00 -2.35 -4.04
C ARG A 137 8.01 -1.44 -4.72
N ARG A 138 9.09 -1.97 -5.29
CA ARG A 138 10.06 -1.17 -6.06
C ARG A 138 9.40 -0.50 -7.26
N LEU A 139 8.61 -1.24 -8.03
CA LEU A 139 7.87 -0.70 -9.16
C LEU A 139 6.91 0.42 -8.72
N GLN A 140 6.12 0.18 -7.67
CA GLN A 140 5.20 1.18 -7.13
C GLN A 140 5.93 2.44 -6.67
N VAL A 141 7.01 2.30 -5.90
CA VAL A 141 7.82 3.43 -5.42
C VAL A 141 8.43 4.20 -6.59
N SER A 142 8.91 3.53 -7.63
CA SER A 142 9.41 4.18 -8.84
C SER A 142 8.32 4.99 -9.55
N VAL A 143 7.10 4.45 -9.67
CA VAL A 143 5.97 5.16 -10.27
C VAL A 143 5.61 6.40 -9.44
N GLU A 144 5.37 6.23 -8.14
CA GLU A 144 5.01 7.32 -7.23
C GLU A 144 6.06 8.43 -7.23
N ARG A 145 7.34 8.05 -7.19
CA ARG A 145 8.43 9.01 -7.24
C ARG A 145 8.47 9.76 -8.56
N SER A 146 8.30 9.08 -9.69
CA SER A 146 8.26 9.74 -10.99
C SER A 146 7.17 10.82 -11.01
N LEU A 147 5.96 10.50 -10.51
CA LEU A 147 4.84 11.42 -10.42
C LEU A 147 5.13 12.62 -9.51
N ILE A 148 5.76 12.38 -8.36
CA ILE A 148 6.17 13.44 -7.43
C ILE A 148 7.18 14.38 -8.09
N GLU A 149 8.15 13.85 -8.83
CA GLU A 149 9.16 14.65 -9.51
C GLU A 149 8.54 15.49 -10.66
N GLU A 150 7.58 14.95 -11.41
CA GLU A 150 6.85 15.76 -12.41
C GLU A 150 5.97 16.83 -11.77
N ALA A 151 5.34 16.52 -10.64
CA ALA A 151 4.55 17.50 -9.90
C ALA A 151 5.44 18.61 -9.31
N GLY A 152 6.61 18.26 -8.77
CA GLY A 152 7.60 19.21 -8.28
C GLY A 152 8.09 20.15 -9.38
N GLU A 153 8.34 19.64 -10.57
CA GLU A 153 8.73 20.43 -11.74
C GLU A 153 7.65 21.42 -12.18
N LYS A 154 6.37 21.01 -12.17
CA LYS A 154 5.26 21.94 -12.42
C LYS A 154 5.19 23.07 -11.40
N LEU A 155 5.77 22.87 -10.20
CA LEU A 155 5.90 23.87 -9.15
C LEU A 155 7.24 24.64 -9.22
N GLY A 156 8.03 24.47 -10.27
CA GLY A 156 9.31 25.14 -10.48
C GLY A 156 10.51 24.47 -9.78
N GLN A 157 10.37 23.25 -9.28
CA GLN A 157 11.49 22.50 -8.69
C GLN A 157 12.28 21.75 -9.78
N PRO A 158 13.62 21.81 -9.78
CA PRO A 158 14.41 21.06 -10.75
C PRO A 158 14.25 19.54 -10.54
N ARG A 159 14.05 18.79 -11.63
CA ARG A 159 14.07 17.32 -11.58
C ARG A 159 15.44 16.83 -11.13
N LYS A 160 15.47 15.89 -10.18
CA LYS A 160 16.72 15.30 -9.71
C LYS A 160 17.16 14.21 -10.70
N PRO A 161 18.36 14.30 -11.30
CA PRO A 161 18.87 13.21 -12.12
C PRO A 161 19.14 12.00 -11.23
N HIS A 162 18.48 10.86 -11.51
CA HIS A 162 18.81 9.61 -10.83
C HIS A 162 19.79 8.78 -11.66
N ARG A 163 20.91 8.44 -11.02
CA ARG A 163 21.75 7.31 -11.42
C ARG A 163 21.01 6.02 -11.09
N ILE A 164 20.77 5.16 -12.08
CA ILE A 164 20.29 3.80 -11.87
C ILE A 164 21.32 3.13 -10.94
N ILE A 165 20.93 2.77 -9.72
CA ILE A 165 21.72 1.85 -8.91
C ILE A 165 21.23 0.47 -9.36
N GLU A 166 22.01 -0.12 -10.26
CA GLU A 166 21.87 -1.53 -10.68
C GLU A 166 22.12 -2.46 -9.50
#